data_AF-A0A9P8GMQ4-F1
#
_entry.id   AF-A0A9P8GMQ4-F1
#
_cell.length_a   1.000
_cell.length_b   1.000
_cell.length_c   1.000
_cell.angle_alpha   90.00
_cell.angle_beta   90.00
_cell.angle_gamma   90.00
#
_symmetry.space_group_name_H-M   'P 1'
#
loop_
_entity.id
_entity.type
_entity.pdbx_description
1 polymer ?
#
loop_
_entity_poly.entity_id
_entity_poly.type
_entity_poly.pdbx_seq_one_letter_code
_entity_poly.pdbx_strand_id
1 'polypeptide(L)'
;MHILGLANGTPSGNSEILLKAALTAATGSDSSITTSWIYAPSISIPTNPAPLDSPVGFDLASKLNVASNNAPDDRAAVREAILDADAIIVSTPTYSHQPLGTLKLLMDRIGGPSLDVTFGKTFNPDKLDPRLSRPRVLGFIAVGGSSTPDQFTMVLPTLHLLFYALHAKVVDQFIGQDLGSSGAVCLHADLISRAQRMGKNLASQLGKSYDDAEYMGDEEDGACPHCHLAKIELLPEHGKNAIGCTTCGTRGHLAVNEHGKILPVWEDEPKWSCLTWAGKLQHAKDIVSWAKRDEPRKPDIKEGQERWKQVVVQQINLPSQKTAQA
;
A
#
# COMPACT_ATOMS: atom_id res chain seq x y z
N MET A 1 18.85 -10.89 -7.45
CA MET A 1 17.67 -10.07 -7.13
C MET A 1 16.59 -10.95 -6.53
N HIS A 2 15.76 -10.44 -5.63
CA HIS A 2 14.74 -11.20 -4.92
C HIS A 2 13.34 -10.59 -5.09
N ILE A 3 12.34 -11.43 -5.35
CA ILE A 3 10.92 -11.04 -5.39
C ILE A 3 10.19 -11.67 -4.19
N LEU A 4 9.58 -10.82 -3.36
CA LEU A 4 8.73 -11.25 -2.25
C LEU A 4 7.25 -11.22 -2.68
N GLY A 5 6.56 -12.34 -2.53
CA GLY A 5 5.11 -12.41 -2.64
C GLY A 5 4.41 -12.21 -1.29
N LEU A 6 3.35 -11.41 -1.25
CA LEU A 6 2.42 -11.32 -0.12
C LEU A 6 1.07 -11.89 -0.55
N ALA A 7 0.81 -13.15 -0.18
CA ALA A 7 -0.47 -13.80 -0.43
C ALA A 7 -1.45 -13.45 0.67
N ASN A 8 -2.55 -12.80 0.31
CA ASN A 8 -3.64 -12.48 1.20
C ASN A 8 -4.90 -13.19 0.69
N GLY A 9 -5.74 -13.72 1.58
CA GLY A 9 -6.94 -14.49 1.21
C GLY A 9 -6.92 -15.93 1.73
N THR A 10 -7.67 -16.82 1.11
CA THR A 10 -7.78 -18.23 1.55
C THR A 10 -6.58 -19.05 1.05
N PRO A 11 -6.04 -20.00 1.85
CA PRO A 11 -4.98 -20.90 1.39
C PRO A 11 -5.43 -21.71 0.18
N SER A 12 -4.54 -21.88 -0.80
CA SER A 12 -4.85 -22.50 -2.11
C SER A 12 -6.02 -21.84 -2.87
N GLY A 13 -6.37 -20.60 -2.49
CA GLY A 13 -7.40 -19.81 -3.16
C GLY A 13 -6.88 -19.04 -4.36
N ASN A 14 -7.76 -18.25 -4.98
CA ASN A 14 -7.48 -17.56 -6.24
C ASN A 14 -6.24 -16.66 -6.18
N SER A 15 -6.10 -15.86 -5.12
CA SER A 15 -4.95 -14.96 -4.92
C SER A 15 -3.63 -15.72 -4.78
N GLU A 16 -3.61 -16.80 -3.99
CA GLU A 16 -2.40 -17.60 -3.81
C GLU A 16 -1.96 -18.25 -5.13
N ILE A 17 -2.91 -18.80 -5.89
CA ILE A 17 -2.64 -19.44 -7.17
C ILE A 17 -2.07 -18.43 -8.18
N LEU A 18 -2.70 -17.25 -8.30
CA LEU A 18 -2.21 -16.19 -9.18
C LEU A 18 -0.83 -15.67 -8.74
N LEU A 19 -0.61 -15.50 -7.44
CA LEU A 19 0.71 -15.12 -6.93
C LEU A 19 1.78 -16.14 -7.32
N LYS A 20 1.51 -17.43 -7.11
CA LYS A 20 2.43 -18.51 -7.48
C LYS A 20 2.70 -18.53 -8.98
N ALA A 21 1.67 -18.34 -9.81
CA ALA A 21 1.84 -18.24 -11.26
C ALA A 21 2.76 -17.07 -11.66
N ALA A 22 2.63 -15.91 -11.01
CA ALA A 22 3.51 -14.76 -11.25
C ALA A 22 4.95 -15.04 -10.78
N LEU A 23 5.15 -15.52 -9.55
CA LEU A 23 6.49 -15.79 -9.01
C LEU A 23 7.23 -16.85 -9.83
N THR A 24 6.57 -17.94 -10.21
CA THR A 24 7.19 -18.99 -11.03
C THR A 24 7.51 -18.50 -12.45
N ALA A 25 6.69 -17.61 -13.03
CA ALA A 25 7.00 -17.03 -14.32
C ALA A 25 8.21 -16.08 -14.28
N ALA A 26 8.39 -15.35 -13.17
CA ALA A 26 9.55 -14.47 -12.98
C ALA A 26 10.86 -15.27 -12.93
N THR A 27 10.93 -16.35 -12.16
CA THR A 27 12.11 -17.22 -12.11
C THR A 27 12.34 -17.98 -13.42
N GLY A 28 11.26 -18.31 -14.13
CA GLY A 28 11.33 -18.89 -15.47
C GLY A 28 11.89 -17.94 -16.54
N SER A 29 11.77 -16.60 -16.36
CA SER A 29 12.34 -15.61 -17.28
C SER A 29 13.81 -15.28 -17.01
N ASP A 30 14.27 -15.41 -15.77
CA ASP A 30 15.66 -15.19 -15.37
C ASP A 30 15.98 -16.08 -14.16
N SER A 31 16.87 -17.04 -14.36
CA SER A 31 17.27 -18.02 -13.34
C SER A 31 18.07 -17.42 -12.17
N SER A 32 18.55 -16.18 -12.30
CA SER A 32 19.23 -15.47 -11.20
C SER A 32 18.27 -14.82 -10.20
N ILE A 33 16.98 -14.74 -10.54
CA ILE A 33 15.93 -14.25 -9.66
C ILE A 33 15.53 -15.33 -8.67
N THR A 34 15.46 -14.98 -7.39
CA THR A 34 14.88 -15.84 -6.36
C THR A 34 13.52 -15.30 -5.94
N THR A 35 12.62 -16.19 -5.52
CA THR A 35 11.28 -15.83 -5.06
C THR A 35 10.99 -16.44 -3.69
N SER A 36 10.35 -15.68 -2.82
CA SER A 36 9.74 -16.18 -1.59
C SER A 36 8.31 -15.66 -1.49
N TRP A 37 7.52 -16.19 -0.56
CA TRP A 37 6.21 -15.62 -0.28
C TRP A 37 5.82 -15.77 1.19
N ILE A 38 4.99 -14.85 1.66
CA ILE A 38 4.40 -14.84 2.99
C ILE A 38 2.88 -14.92 2.84
N TYR A 39 2.26 -15.81 3.61
CA TYR A 39 0.82 -15.86 3.74
C TYR A 39 0.36 -14.85 4.81
N ALA A 40 -0.14 -13.70 4.37
CA ALA A 40 -0.44 -12.56 5.25
C ALA A 40 -1.44 -12.88 6.38
N PRO A 41 -2.51 -13.69 6.17
CA PRO A 41 -3.43 -14.05 7.24
C PRO A 41 -2.85 -14.97 8.33
N SER A 42 -1.69 -15.61 8.12
CA SER A 42 -1.02 -16.39 9.19
C SER A 42 -0.07 -15.56 10.04
N ILE A 43 0.14 -14.28 9.73
CA ILE A 43 1.03 -13.41 10.50
C ILE A 43 0.42 -13.14 11.88
N SER A 44 1.18 -13.43 12.93
CA SER A 44 0.82 -13.11 14.30
C SER A 44 1.34 -11.73 14.69
N ILE A 45 0.45 -10.88 15.19
CA ILE A 45 0.80 -9.56 15.73
C ILE A 45 0.12 -9.42 17.10
N PRO A 46 0.87 -9.14 18.18
CA PRO A 46 0.27 -8.87 19.47
C PRO A 46 -0.68 -7.67 19.43
N THR A 47 -1.67 -7.63 20.33
CA THR A 47 -2.66 -6.54 20.36
C THR A 47 -2.03 -5.17 20.62
N ASN A 48 -1.03 -5.15 21.50
CA ASN A 48 -0.24 -3.97 21.82
C ASN A 48 1.26 -4.33 21.84
N PRO A 49 1.85 -4.58 20.67
CA PRO A 49 3.20 -5.07 20.63
C PRO A 49 4.18 -3.97 21.03
N ALA A 50 5.34 -4.34 21.55
CA ALA A 50 6.40 -3.37 21.81
C ALA A 50 6.77 -2.63 20.51
N PRO A 51 7.12 -1.33 20.57
CA PRO A 51 7.65 -0.62 19.41
C PRO A 51 8.82 -1.39 18.82
N LEU A 52 8.92 -1.43 17.50
CA LEU A 52 10.10 -1.99 16.84
C LEU A 52 11.09 -0.86 16.58
N ASP A 53 12.37 -1.21 16.45
CA ASP A 53 13.32 -0.27 15.87
C ASP A 53 12.83 0.15 14.47
N SER A 54 12.80 1.45 14.23
CA SER A 54 12.30 2.03 12.99
C SER A 54 13.44 2.22 11.98
N PRO A 55 13.32 1.66 10.76
CA PRO A 55 14.28 1.88 9.67
C PRO A 55 14.47 3.34 9.23
N VAL A 56 13.62 4.26 9.72
CA VAL A 56 13.71 5.71 9.43
C VAL A 56 13.95 6.54 10.70
N GLY A 57 14.25 5.90 11.84
CA GLY A 57 14.62 6.58 13.08
C GLY A 57 13.46 7.14 13.91
N PHE A 58 12.20 6.95 13.51
CA PHE A 58 11.01 7.27 14.31
C PHE A 58 9.93 6.21 14.13
N ASP A 59 9.33 5.74 15.23
CA ASP A 59 8.21 4.80 15.21
C ASP A 59 6.94 5.54 15.67
N LEU A 60 5.92 5.55 14.82
CA LEU A 60 4.61 6.11 15.16
C LEU A 60 3.68 5.05 15.77
N ALA A 61 4.11 3.78 15.86
CA ALA A 61 3.45 2.79 16.69
C ALA A 61 3.59 3.23 18.15
N SER A 62 2.63 4.04 18.58
CA SER A 62 2.51 4.45 19.97
C SER A 62 2.54 3.23 20.85
N LYS A 63 3.32 3.27 21.95
CA LYS A 63 3.01 2.46 23.12
C LYS A 63 1.60 2.84 23.53
N LEU A 64 0.60 2.06 23.09
CA LEU A 64 -0.73 2.17 23.67
C LEU A 64 -0.48 1.75 25.12
N ASN A 65 -0.71 2.61 26.11
CA ASN A 65 -0.47 2.27 27.52
C ASN A 65 -1.54 1.27 28.00
N VAL A 66 -1.62 0.10 27.35
CA VAL A 66 -2.65 -0.92 27.48
C VAL A 66 -1.95 -2.28 27.48
N ALA A 67 -2.51 -3.28 28.15
CA ALA A 67 -1.92 -4.61 28.16
C ALA A 67 -1.86 -5.23 26.75
N SER A 68 -0.77 -5.93 26.46
CA SER A 68 -0.64 -6.78 25.27
C SER A 68 -1.01 -8.22 25.60
N ASN A 69 -1.47 -8.97 24.60
CA ASN A 69 -1.52 -10.43 24.68
C ASN A 69 -0.13 -11.05 24.48
N ASN A 70 -0.01 -12.35 24.78
CA ASN A 70 1.22 -13.16 24.63
C ASN A 70 1.35 -13.80 23.24
N ALA A 71 0.77 -13.19 22.20
CA ALA A 71 0.89 -13.72 20.85
C ALA A 71 2.35 -13.61 20.35
N PRO A 72 2.83 -14.51 19.48
CA PRO A 72 4.06 -14.30 18.74
C PRO A 72 4.02 -12.99 17.94
N ASP A 73 5.18 -12.36 17.71
CA ASP A 73 5.30 -11.11 16.97
C ASP A 73 6.15 -11.31 15.70
N ASP A 74 5.48 -11.53 14.57
CA ASP A 74 6.12 -11.79 13.28
C ASP A 74 6.51 -10.51 12.54
N ARG A 75 6.17 -9.34 13.07
CA ARG A 75 6.34 -8.05 12.38
C ARG A 75 7.77 -7.79 11.94
N ALA A 76 8.75 -8.09 12.81
CA ALA A 76 10.16 -7.89 12.50
C ALA A 76 10.57 -8.73 11.30
N ALA A 77 10.23 -10.02 11.28
CA ALA A 77 10.57 -10.93 10.20
C ALA A 77 9.94 -10.49 8.86
N VAL A 78 8.67 -10.07 8.88
CA VAL A 78 7.99 -9.59 7.66
C VAL A 78 8.60 -8.30 7.15
N ARG A 79 8.97 -7.37 8.04
CA ARG A 79 9.65 -6.13 7.67
C ARG A 79 11.02 -6.39 7.05
N GLU A 80 11.83 -7.28 7.64
CA GLU A 80 13.13 -7.64 7.05
C GLU A 80 12.97 -8.24 5.65
N ALA A 81 11.98 -9.12 5.45
CA ALA A 81 11.68 -9.66 4.12
C ALA A 81 11.32 -8.56 3.11
N ILE A 82 10.51 -7.57 3.51
CA ILE A 82 10.18 -6.39 2.68
C ILE A 82 11.45 -5.57 2.37
N LEU A 83 12.30 -5.33 3.38
CA LEU A 83 13.53 -4.57 3.25
C LEU A 83 14.59 -5.30 2.42
N ASP A 84 14.54 -6.62 2.29
CA ASP A 84 15.47 -7.42 1.49
C ASP A 84 15.00 -7.65 0.04
N ALA A 85 13.69 -7.55 -0.24
CA ALA A 85 13.12 -7.82 -1.56
C ALA A 85 13.25 -6.68 -2.60
N ASP A 86 13.82 -6.94 -3.78
CA ASP A 86 13.94 -6.01 -4.92
C ASP A 86 12.61 -5.76 -5.65
N ALA A 87 11.67 -6.68 -5.52
CA ALA A 87 10.30 -6.43 -5.87
C ALA A 87 9.33 -7.07 -4.89
N ILE A 88 8.11 -6.52 -4.82
CA ILE A 88 7.03 -7.06 -4.02
C ILE A 88 5.81 -7.28 -4.91
N ILE A 89 5.26 -8.50 -4.91
CA ILE A 89 3.96 -8.78 -5.50
C ILE A 89 2.95 -8.95 -4.37
N VAL A 90 1.89 -8.17 -4.37
CA VAL A 90 0.76 -8.37 -3.45
C VAL A 90 -0.36 -9.05 -4.22
N SER A 91 -0.88 -10.16 -3.69
CA SER A 91 -2.09 -10.78 -4.22
C SER A 91 -3.17 -10.89 -3.14
N THR A 92 -4.36 -10.36 -3.38
CA THR A 92 -5.43 -10.26 -2.36
C THR A 92 -6.82 -10.44 -2.95
N PRO A 93 -7.78 -11.03 -2.21
CA PRO A 93 -9.19 -10.88 -2.53
C PRO A 93 -9.65 -9.47 -2.22
N THR A 94 -10.76 -9.11 -2.86
CA THR A 94 -11.50 -7.88 -2.62
C THR A 94 -12.67 -8.16 -1.70
N TYR A 95 -12.60 -7.69 -0.45
CA TYR A 95 -13.72 -7.73 0.51
C TYR A 95 -14.17 -6.29 0.78
N SER A 96 -15.45 -6.02 0.57
CA SER A 96 -16.03 -4.68 0.72
C SER A 96 -15.24 -3.61 -0.06
N HIS A 97 -15.00 -3.87 -1.34
CA HIS A 97 -14.26 -3.00 -2.27
C HIS A 97 -12.75 -2.82 -1.97
N GLN A 98 -12.22 -3.48 -0.95
CA GLN A 98 -10.89 -3.25 -0.39
C GLN A 98 -10.06 -4.55 -0.29
N PRO A 99 -8.73 -4.47 -0.12
CA PRO A 99 -7.93 -5.65 0.23
C PRO A 99 -8.40 -6.25 1.55
N LEU A 100 -8.18 -7.55 1.76
CA LEU A 100 -8.48 -8.18 3.04
C LEU A 100 -7.66 -7.52 4.18
N GLY A 101 -8.35 -7.21 5.29
CA GLY A 101 -7.89 -6.28 6.33
C GLY A 101 -6.62 -6.66 7.09
N THR A 102 -6.23 -7.94 7.06
CA THR A 102 -4.93 -8.45 7.57
C THR A 102 -3.75 -7.68 6.97
N LEU A 103 -3.82 -7.33 5.69
CA LEU A 103 -2.77 -6.56 5.02
C LEU A 103 -2.71 -5.12 5.53
N LYS A 104 -3.86 -4.47 5.76
CA LYS A 104 -3.92 -3.12 6.34
C LYS A 104 -3.38 -3.11 7.76
N LEU A 105 -3.78 -4.09 8.58
CA LEU A 105 -3.27 -4.27 9.95
C LEU A 105 -1.75 -4.43 9.95
N LEU A 106 -1.21 -5.29 9.09
CA LEU A 106 0.24 -5.48 8.96
C LEU A 106 0.93 -4.16 8.62
N MET A 107 0.52 -3.51 7.54
CA MET A 107 1.20 -2.30 7.03
C MET A 107 1.04 -1.10 7.96
N ASP A 108 -0.04 -1.00 8.74
CA ASP A 108 -0.17 0.02 9.79
C ASP A 108 0.82 -0.20 10.95
N ARG A 109 1.30 -1.44 11.13
CA ARG A 109 2.20 -1.83 12.23
C ARG A 109 3.68 -1.89 11.86
N ILE A 110 4.00 -2.00 10.58
CA ILE A 110 5.40 -2.10 10.10
C ILE A 110 5.74 -1.19 8.93
N GLY A 111 4.74 -0.57 8.29
CA GLY A 111 4.88 0.26 7.10
C GLY A 111 4.62 1.73 7.41
N GLY A 112 3.93 2.40 6.49
CA GLY A 112 3.58 3.82 6.63
C GLY A 112 4.80 4.68 6.97
N PRO A 113 4.71 5.58 7.97
CA PRO A 113 5.82 6.47 8.31
C PRO A 113 7.12 5.72 8.67
N SER A 114 7.05 4.51 9.23
CA SER A 114 8.23 3.74 9.64
C SER A 114 9.08 3.19 8.48
N LEU A 115 8.55 3.18 7.26
CA LEU A 115 9.28 2.83 6.05
C LEU A 115 9.29 3.97 5.02
N ASP A 116 8.92 5.20 5.44
CA ASP A 116 8.85 6.33 4.51
C ASP A 116 10.25 6.86 4.18
N VAL A 117 10.69 6.57 2.96
CA VAL A 117 12.01 6.96 2.44
C VAL A 117 12.21 8.48 2.48
N THR A 118 11.15 9.26 2.22
CA THR A 118 11.25 10.72 2.20
C THR A 118 11.42 11.26 3.62
N PHE A 119 10.69 10.71 4.59
CA PHE A 119 10.85 11.11 5.99
C PHE A 119 12.22 10.71 6.53
N GLY A 120 12.68 9.49 6.23
CA GLY A 120 14.03 9.05 6.60
C GLY A 120 15.11 9.98 6.06
N LYS A 121 15.09 10.30 4.75
CA LYS A 121 16.08 11.22 4.16
C LYS A 121 15.97 12.66 4.67
N THR A 122 14.76 13.14 4.99
CA THR A 122 14.53 14.54 5.37
C THR A 122 14.80 14.80 6.86
N PHE A 123 14.41 13.86 7.73
CA PHE A 123 14.36 14.09 9.18
C PHE A 123 15.38 13.28 9.98
N ASN A 124 15.80 12.10 9.50
CA ASN A 124 16.74 11.23 10.22
C ASN A 124 17.70 10.49 9.25
N PRO A 125 18.45 11.21 8.40
CA PRO A 125 19.27 10.57 7.37
C PRO A 125 20.30 9.59 7.93
N ASP A 126 20.86 9.88 9.10
CA ASP A 126 21.86 9.02 9.76
C ASP A 126 21.30 7.70 10.30
N LYS A 127 19.97 7.59 10.43
CA LYS A 127 19.27 6.38 10.89
C LYS A 127 18.51 5.67 9.79
N LEU A 128 18.57 6.17 8.56
CA LEU A 128 17.90 5.56 7.42
C LEU A 128 18.58 4.23 7.08
N ASP A 129 17.82 3.14 7.14
CA ASP A 129 18.28 1.84 6.65
C ASP A 129 18.68 1.96 5.16
N PRO A 130 19.92 1.60 4.79
CA PRO A 130 20.40 1.76 3.42
C PRO A 130 19.56 0.97 2.41
N ARG A 131 18.91 -0.13 2.83
CA ARG A 131 18.03 -0.94 1.97
C ARG A 131 16.75 -0.20 1.57
N LEU A 132 16.38 0.90 2.23
CA LEU A 132 15.29 1.76 1.80
C LEU A 132 15.68 2.72 0.66
N SER A 133 16.97 2.89 0.39
CA SER A 133 17.45 3.74 -0.71
C SER A 133 17.64 2.99 -2.03
N ARG A 134 17.55 1.64 -2.03
CA ARG A 134 17.69 0.85 -3.25
C ARG A 134 16.41 0.93 -4.11
N PRO A 135 16.53 0.84 -5.44
CA PRO A 135 15.36 0.77 -6.29
C PRO A 135 14.51 -0.46 -5.98
N ARG A 136 13.19 -0.29 -5.97
CA ARG A 136 12.23 -1.36 -5.76
C ARG A 136 11.05 -1.19 -6.70
N VAL A 137 10.53 -2.29 -7.22
CA VAL A 137 9.30 -2.30 -8.05
C VAL A 137 8.19 -3.11 -7.38
N LEU A 138 6.94 -2.80 -7.72
CA LEU A 138 5.74 -3.40 -7.14
C LEU A 138 4.82 -3.96 -8.23
N GLY A 139 4.16 -5.07 -7.91
CA GLY A 139 3.07 -5.66 -8.70
C GLY A 139 1.84 -5.92 -7.84
N PHE A 140 0.65 -5.61 -8.34
CA PHE A 140 -0.61 -5.79 -7.59
C PHE A 140 -1.61 -6.69 -8.33
N ILE A 141 -1.98 -7.79 -7.67
CA ILE A 141 -3.02 -8.71 -8.13
C ILE A 141 -4.20 -8.61 -7.17
N ALA A 142 -5.35 -8.13 -7.63
CA ALA A 142 -6.59 -8.28 -6.89
C ALA A 142 -7.45 -9.39 -7.51
N VAL A 143 -8.30 -10.02 -6.71
CA VAL A 143 -9.36 -10.91 -7.20
C VAL A 143 -10.71 -10.47 -6.68
N GLY A 144 -11.72 -10.50 -7.54
CA GLY A 144 -13.10 -10.17 -7.25
C GLY A 144 -14.02 -11.32 -7.66
N GLY A 145 -15.01 -11.62 -6.81
CA GLY A 145 -16.07 -12.55 -7.19
C GLY A 145 -17.06 -11.96 -8.19
N SER A 146 -17.16 -10.63 -8.25
CA SER A 146 -18.04 -9.92 -9.18
C SER A 146 -17.42 -9.77 -10.57
N SER A 147 -18.28 -9.66 -11.58
CA SER A 147 -17.98 -9.28 -12.95
C SER A 147 -18.04 -7.76 -13.18
N THR A 148 -18.37 -6.98 -12.14
CA THR A 148 -18.67 -5.55 -12.26
C THR A 148 -17.66 -4.67 -11.51
N PRO A 149 -17.23 -3.55 -12.13
CA PRO A 149 -16.15 -2.72 -11.61
C PRO A 149 -16.48 -1.95 -10.33
N ASP A 150 -17.75 -1.76 -10.04
CA ASP A 150 -18.22 -1.12 -8.81
C ASP A 150 -17.85 -1.93 -7.56
N GLN A 151 -17.66 -3.25 -7.66
CA GLN A 151 -17.41 -4.13 -6.50
C GLN A 151 -15.94 -4.18 -6.04
N PHE A 152 -15.01 -3.58 -6.79
CA PHE A 152 -13.58 -3.56 -6.48
C PHE A 152 -12.95 -2.16 -6.66
N THR A 153 -13.75 -1.12 -6.44
CA THR A 153 -13.40 0.29 -6.66
C THR A 153 -12.15 0.77 -5.94
N MET A 154 -11.83 0.21 -4.77
CA MET A 154 -10.76 0.71 -3.90
C MET A 154 -9.63 -0.28 -3.64
N VAL A 155 -9.67 -1.49 -4.20
CA VAL A 155 -8.67 -2.52 -3.91
C VAL A 155 -7.28 -2.11 -4.39
N LEU A 156 -7.15 -1.71 -5.65
CA LEU A 156 -5.89 -1.23 -6.21
C LEU A 156 -5.48 0.12 -5.60
N PRO A 157 -6.36 1.15 -5.48
CA PRO A 157 -6.02 2.38 -4.78
C PRO A 157 -5.42 2.15 -3.39
N THR A 158 -6.00 1.25 -2.60
CA THR A 158 -5.49 0.95 -1.26
C THR A 158 -4.17 0.21 -1.31
N LEU A 159 -3.93 -0.70 -2.25
CA LEU A 159 -2.61 -1.32 -2.41
C LEU A 159 -1.51 -0.30 -2.71
N HIS A 160 -1.77 0.71 -3.56
CA HIS A 160 -0.85 1.83 -3.74
C HIS A 160 -0.58 2.55 -2.41
N LEU A 161 -1.63 2.91 -1.68
CA LEU A 161 -1.53 3.64 -0.41
C LEU A 161 -0.87 2.86 0.73
N LEU A 162 -0.90 1.52 0.69
CA LEU A 162 -0.23 0.70 1.69
C LEU A 162 1.28 0.67 1.51
N PHE A 163 1.76 0.81 0.28
CA PHE A 163 3.18 0.62 -0.06
C PHE A 163 3.89 1.89 -0.53
N TYR A 164 3.17 3.01 -0.75
CA TYR A 164 3.79 4.22 -1.32
C TYR A 164 4.99 4.72 -0.51
N ALA A 165 4.99 4.58 0.82
CA ALA A 165 6.06 5.00 1.71
C ALA A 165 7.45 4.46 1.28
N LEU A 166 7.49 3.23 0.74
CA LEU A 166 8.70 2.57 0.23
C LEU A 166 9.35 3.27 -0.96
N HIS A 167 8.64 4.21 -1.61
CA HIS A 167 9.05 4.83 -2.87
C HIS A 167 9.41 3.80 -3.95
N ALA A 168 8.61 2.75 -4.04
CA ALA A 168 8.74 1.71 -5.04
C ALA A 168 7.81 2.01 -6.22
N LYS A 169 8.26 1.75 -7.45
CA LYS A 169 7.50 1.99 -8.67
C LYS A 169 6.52 0.84 -8.90
N VAL A 170 5.24 1.12 -9.09
CA VAL A 170 4.27 0.09 -9.54
C VAL A 170 4.46 -0.11 -11.04
N VAL A 171 4.82 -1.33 -11.44
CA VAL A 171 5.14 -1.67 -12.83
C VAL A 171 4.09 -2.54 -13.49
N ASP A 172 3.18 -3.16 -12.73
CA ASP A 172 2.04 -3.90 -13.27
C ASP A 172 0.96 -4.04 -12.20
N GLN A 173 -0.31 -4.01 -12.60
CA GLN A 173 -1.45 -4.34 -11.75
C GLN A 173 -2.63 -4.88 -12.58
N PHE A 174 -3.45 -5.75 -11.98
CA PHE A 174 -4.74 -6.14 -12.56
C PHE A 174 -5.71 -6.69 -11.51
N ILE A 175 -6.96 -6.84 -11.92
CA ILE A 175 -8.04 -7.46 -11.12
C ILE A 175 -8.57 -8.67 -11.88
N GLY A 176 -8.42 -9.86 -11.31
CA GLY A 176 -9.08 -11.08 -11.80
C GLY A 176 -10.54 -11.09 -11.36
N GLN A 177 -11.47 -11.08 -12.32
CA GLN A 177 -12.92 -11.00 -12.08
C GLN A 177 -13.57 -12.38 -12.25
N ASP A 178 -14.84 -12.50 -11.88
CA ASP A 178 -15.64 -13.74 -12.00
C ASP A 178 -15.19 -14.91 -11.11
N LEU A 179 -14.43 -14.61 -10.05
CA LEU A 179 -13.81 -15.61 -9.18
C LEU A 179 -14.61 -15.85 -7.90
N GLY A 180 -15.87 -16.24 -8.04
CA GLY A 180 -16.83 -16.37 -6.92
C GLY A 180 -16.53 -17.49 -5.92
N SER A 181 -15.72 -18.48 -6.30
CA SER A 181 -15.33 -19.61 -5.44
C SER A 181 -13.81 -19.66 -5.24
N SER A 182 -13.37 -20.16 -4.09
CA SER A 182 -11.94 -20.41 -3.84
C SER A 182 -11.37 -21.37 -4.88
N GLY A 183 -10.28 -21.00 -5.54
CA GLY A 183 -9.63 -21.81 -6.57
C GLY A 183 -10.32 -21.78 -7.94
N ALA A 184 -11.41 -21.03 -8.11
CA ALA A 184 -12.10 -20.84 -9.39
C ALA A 184 -11.14 -20.41 -10.52
N VAL A 185 -10.07 -19.68 -10.19
CA VAL A 185 -9.08 -19.20 -11.17
C VAL A 185 -8.38 -20.31 -11.95
N CYS A 186 -8.38 -21.55 -11.44
CA CYS A 186 -7.91 -22.72 -12.19
C CYS A 186 -8.71 -22.99 -13.47
N LEU A 187 -9.93 -22.45 -13.58
CA LEU A 187 -10.77 -22.52 -14.78
C LEU A 187 -10.47 -21.38 -15.77
N HIS A 188 -9.64 -20.40 -15.38
CA HIS A 188 -9.35 -19.18 -16.13
C HIS A 188 -7.88 -19.15 -16.58
N ALA A 189 -7.58 -19.86 -17.67
CA ALA A 189 -6.24 -19.91 -18.24
C ALA A 189 -5.71 -18.53 -18.68
N ASP A 190 -6.62 -17.63 -19.04
CA ASP A 190 -6.35 -16.22 -19.33
C ASP A 190 -5.84 -15.46 -18.10
N LEU A 191 -6.48 -15.63 -16.93
CA LEU A 191 -6.04 -14.98 -15.69
C LEU A 191 -4.71 -15.56 -15.18
N ILE A 192 -4.51 -16.87 -15.32
CA ILE A 192 -3.21 -17.50 -15.01
C ILE A 192 -2.12 -16.93 -15.93
N SER A 193 -2.37 -16.83 -17.23
CA SER A 193 -1.43 -16.25 -18.20
C SER A 193 -1.15 -14.77 -17.91
N ARG A 194 -2.17 -14.02 -17.46
CA ARG A 194 -2.04 -12.63 -17.05
C ARG A 194 -1.12 -12.46 -15.84
N ALA A 195 -1.26 -13.32 -14.84
CA ALA A 195 -0.35 -13.35 -13.68
C ALA A 195 1.08 -13.73 -14.09
N GLN A 196 1.25 -14.71 -14.98
CA GLN A 196 2.56 -15.08 -15.50
C GLN A 196 3.21 -13.90 -16.25
N ARG A 197 2.45 -13.16 -17.06
CA ARG A 197 2.92 -11.93 -17.71
C ARG A 197 3.39 -10.89 -16.69
N MET A 198 2.63 -10.68 -15.62
CA MET A 198 3.04 -9.78 -14.52
C MET A 198 4.37 -10.20 -13.90
N GLY A 199 4.58 -11.50 -13.65
CA GLY A 199 5.85 -12.01 -13.14
C GLY A 199 7.05 -11.64 -14.04
N LYS A 200 6.89 -11.83 -15.35
CA LYS A 200 7.90 -11.47 -16.36
C LYS A 200 8.12 -9.96 -16.44
N ASN A 201 7.03 -9.18 -16.36
CA ASN A 201 7.09 -7.73 -16.34
C ASN A 201 7.91 -7.24 -15.15
N LEU A 202 7.64 -7.72 -13.93
CA LEU A 202 8.43 -7.36 -12.75
C LEU A 202 9.90 -7.75 -12.90
N ALA A 203 10.18 -8.97 -13.36
CA ALA A 203 11.54 -9.43 -13.59
C ALA A 203 12.32 -8.47 -14.51
N SER A 204 11.70 -7.98 -15.58
CA SER A 204 12.31 -7.05 -16.54
C SER A 204 12.61 -5.64 -15.98
N GLN A 205 11.98 -5.26 -14.87
CA GLN A 205 12.13 -3.93 -14.26
C GLN A 205 13.00 -3.96 -13.00
N LEU A 206 13.48 -5.13 -12.56
CA LEU A 206 14.35 -5.25 -11.39
C LEU A 206 15.64 -4.44 -11.57
N GLY A 207 15.98 -3.66 -10.55
CA GLY A 207 17.23 -2.87 -10.50
C GLY A 207 17.17 -1.53 -11.22
N LYS A 208 16.12 -1.25 -12.00
CA LYS A 208 15.86 0.07 -12.57
C LYS A 208 15.47 1.06 -11.48
N SER A 209 15.90 2.32 -11.60
CA SER A 209 15.51 3.40 -10.69
C SER A 209 14.00 3.66 -10.75
N TYR A 210 13.46 4.43 -9.80
CA TYR A 210 12.04 4.78 -9.80
C TYR A 210 11.61 5.48 -11.11
N ASP A 211 12.49 6.32 -11.66
CA ASP A 211 12.23 7.11 -12.86
C ASP A 211 12.47 6.31 -14.16
N ASP A 212 13.37 5.31 -14.13
CA ASP A 212 13.66 4.45 -15.28
C ASP A 212 12.73 3.22 -15.40
N ALA A 213 12.08 2.83 -14.30
CA ALA A 213 11.15 1.71 -14.30
C ALA A 213 9.83 2.10 -14.99
N GLU A 214 9.36 1.24 -15.90
CA GLU A 214 8.18 1.48 -16.73
C GLU A 214 6.99 0.67 -16.24
N TYR A 215 5.79 1.23 -16.43
CA TYR A 215 4.55 0.47 -16.26
C TYR A 215 4.30 -0.39 -17.49
N MET A 216 4.20 -1.69 -17.27
CA MET A 216 4.07 -2.76 -18.26
C MET A 216 2.70 -3.47 -18.15
N GLY A 217 1.82 -2.99 -17.27
CA GLY A 217 0.48 -3.51 -17.07
C GLY A 217 -0.48 -3.05 -18.18
N ASP A 218 -1.76 -3.39 -18.02
CA ASP A 218 -2.78 -2.95 -18.96
C ASP A 218 -3.10 -1.48 -18.69
N GLU A 219 -3.22 -0.67 -19.75
CA GLU A 219 -3.57 0.75 -19.67
C GLU A 219 -5.08 0.98 -19.82
N GLU A 220 -5.61 1.95 -19.07
CA GLU A 220 -7.01 2.35 -19.09
C GLU A 220 -7.12 3.80 -19.61
N ASP A 221 -8.11 4.06 -20.48
CA ASP A 221 -8.38 5.39 -21.02
C ASP A 221 -8.54 6.42 -19.89
N GLY A 222 -7.71 7.47 -19.89
CA GLY A 222 -7.77 8.53 -18.89
C GLY A 222 -7.20 8.16 -17.52
N ALA A 223 -6.51 7.02 -17.39
CA ALA A 223 -5.81 6.64 -16.17
C ALA A 223 -4.78 7.70 -15.75
N CYS A 224 -4.63 7.88 -14.43
CA CYS A 224 -3.58 8.73 -13.89
C CYS A 224 -2.19 8.17 -14.27
N PRO A 225 -1.24 8.97 -14.76
CA PRO A 225 0.06 8.50 -15.25
C PRO A 225 0.99 7.96 -14.15
N HIS A 226 0.65 8.15 -12.87
CA HIS A 226 1.48 7.70 -11.75
C HIS A 226 0.98 6.42 -11.09
N CYS A 227 -0.34 6.28 -10.93
CA CYS A 227 -0.93 5.09 -10.32
C CYS A 227 -1.58 4.16 -11.34
N HIS A 228 -1.74 4.59 -12.59
CA HIS A 228 -2.35 3.84 -13.70
C HIS A 228 -3.78 3.38 -13.39
N LEU A 229 -4.56 4.23 -12.71
CA LEU A 229 -5.97 3.99 -12.38
C LEU A 229 -6.83 5.20 -12.77
N ALA A 230 -8.01 4.97 -13.34
CA ALA A 230 -9.01 6.01 -13.60
C ALA A 230 -9.95 6.22 -12.38
N LYS A 231 -9.39 6.66 -11.25
CA LYS A 231 -10.16 6.99 -10.02
C LYS A 231 -9.98 8.45 -9.66
N ILE A 232 -11.07 9.22 -9.67
CA ILE A 232 -11.04 10.68 -9.55
C ILE A 232 -11.97 11.20 -8.45
N GLU A 233 -11.56 12.30 -7.82
CA GLU A 233 -12.39 13.18 -6.99
C GLU A 233 -12.61 14.51 -7.72
N LEU A 234 -13.80 15.10 -7.57
CA LEU A 234 -14.09 16.43 -8.10
C LEU A 234 -13.59 17.50 -7.13
N LEU A 235 -12.95 18.54 -7.65
CA LEU A 235 -12.33 19.62 -6.88
C LEU A 235 -12.83 20.99 -7.33
N PRO A 236 -14.12 21.31 -7.17
CA PRO A 236 -14.70 22.53 -7.73
C PRO A 236 -14.01 23.82 -7.23
N GLU A 237 -13.52 23.82 -5.98
CA GLU A 237 -12.79 24.96 -5.40
C GLU A 237 -11.39 25.18 -6.01
N HIS A 238 -10.89 24.23 -6.79
CA HIS A 238 -9.57 24.27 -7.42
C HIS A 238 -9.61 24.65 -8.90
N GLY A 239 -10.78 25.02 -9.43
CA GLY A 239 -10.93 25.55 -10.78
C GLY A 239 -12.01 24.85 -11.61
N LYS A 240 -12.19 25.34 -12.85
CA LYS A 240 -13.18 24.79 -13.77
C LYS A 240 -12.86 23.34 -14.12
N ASN A 241 -13.83 22.44 -13.93
CA ASN A 241 -13.71 21.00 -14.19
C ASN A 241 -12.53 20.34 -13.46
N ALA A 242 -12.02 20.94 -12.40
CA ALA A 242 -10.83 20.45 -11.70
C ALA A 242 -11.11 19.13 -10.99
N ILE A 243 -10.12 18.23 -11.03
CA ILE A 243 -10.17 16.90 -10.45
C ILE A 243 -8.86 16.55 -9.75
N GLY A 244 -8.92 15.59 -8.85
CA GLY A 244 -7.76 14.93 -8.24
C GLY A 244 -7.83 13.43 -8.47
N CYS A 245 -6.68 12.78 -8.62
CA CYS A 245 -6.62 11.32 -8.57
C CYS A 245 -6.87 10.86 -7.13
N THR A 246 -7.93 10.08 -6.89
CA THR A 246 -8.29 9.57 -5.55
C THR A 246 -7.20 8.67 -4.95
N THR A 247 -6.35 8.08 -5.79
CA THR A 247 -5.29 7.17 -5.32
C THR A 247 -4.05 7.93 -4.87
N CYS A 248 -3.54 8.83 -5.71
CA CYS A 248 -2.24 9.45 -5.44
C CYS A 248 -2.31 10.95 -5.18
N GLY A 249 -3.38 11.64 -5.60
CA GLY A 249 -3.54 13.08 -5.44
C GLY A 249 -3.08 13.92 -6.64
N THR A 250 -2.57 13.32 -7.73
CA THR A 250 -2.28 14.05 -8.98
C THR A 250 -3.48 14.89 -9.41
N ARG A 251 -3.25 16.17 -9.72
CA ARG A 251 -4.31 17.08 -10.13
C ARG A 251 -4.48 17.06 -11.64
N GLY A 252 -5.64 17.51 -12.09
CA GLY A 252 -6.00 17.57 -13.50
C GLY A 252 -7.34 18.24 -13.69
N HIS A 253 -7.92 18.09 -14.88
CA HIS A 253 -9.26 18.56 -15.19
C HIS A 253 -9.97 17.61 -16.15
N LEU A 254 -11.31 17.65 -16.18
CA LEU A 254 -12.10 16.91 -17.17
C LEU A 254 -12.20 17.70 -18.48
N ALA A 255 -11.93 17.01 -19.59
CA ALA A 255 -12.07 17.53 -20.94
C ALA A 255 -12.84 16.54 -21.83
N VAL A 256 -13.51 17.06 -22.86
CA VAL A 256 -14.11 16.24 -23.91
C VAL A 256 -13.04 16.00 -24.97
N ASN A 257 -12.72 14.74 -25.26
CA ASN A 257 -11.76 14.40 -26.31
C ASN A 257 -12.38 14.50 -27.72
N GLU A 258 -11.56 14.27 -28.75
CA GLU A 258 -11.98 14.33 -30.16
C GLU A 258 -13.09 13.33 -30.53
N HIS A 259 -13.29 12.28 -29.74
CA HIS A 259 -14.34 11.28 -29.92
C HIS A 259 -15.59 11.54 -29.06
N GLY A 260 -15.67 12.69 -28.38
CA GLY A 260 -16.81 13.06 -27.55
C GLY A 260 -16.86 12.39 -26.17
N LYS A 261 -15.82 11.67 -25.75
CA LYS A 261 -15.71 11.09 -24.40
C LYS A 261 -15.22 12.15 -23.41
N ILE A 262 -15.77 12.16 -22.19
CA ILE A 262 -15.25 12.96 -21.09
C ILE A 262 -14.15 12.16 -20.39
N LEU A 263 -12.91 12.64 -20.41
CA LEU A 263 -11.75 11.98 -19.79
C LEU A 263 -10.94 12.96 -18.94
N PRO A 264 -10.23 12.46 -17.92
CA PRO A 264 -9.19 13.21 -17.22
C PRO A 264 -8.05 13.64 -18.14
N VAL A 265 -7.62 14.90 -17.99
CA VAL A 265 -6.34 15.42 -18.46
C VAL A 265 -5.51 15.75 -17.23
N TRP A 266 -4.37 15.09 -17.07
CA TRP A 266 -3.53 15.15 -15.88
C TRP A 266 -2.41 16.19 -16.02
N GLU A 267 -1.98 16.75 -14.90
CA GLU A 267 -0.80 17.63 -14.84
C GLU A 267 0.50 16.83 -14.97
N ASP A 268 1.49 17.39 -15.67
CA ASP A 268 2.80 16.77 -15.89
C ASP A 268 3.71 16.80 -14.64
N GLU A 269 3.56 17.82 -13.79
CA GLU A 269 4.35 18.01 -12.57
C GLU A 269 3.48 17.82 -11.30
N PRO A 270 3.30 16.57 -10.84
CA PRO A 270 2.30 16.25 -9.82
C PRO A 270 2.79 16.58 -8.40
N LYS A 271 2.88 17.86 -8.05
CA LYS A 271 3.26 18.34 -6.71
C LYS A 271 2.47 17.69 -5.56
N TRP A 272 1.29 17.14 -5.85
CA TRP A 272 0.39 16.53 -4.87
C TRP A 272 0.44 15.00 -4.85
N SER A 273 1.11 14.35 -5.82
CA SER A 273 1.12 12.90 -5.90
C SER A 273 1.99 12.26 -4.82
N CYS A 274 1.38 11.49 -3.92
CA CYS A 274 2.08 10.73 -2.88
C CYS A 274 3.00 9.63 -3.45
N LEU A 275 2.89 9.32 -4.74
CA LEU A 275 3.78 8.36 -5.40
C LEU A 275 5.09 9.01 -5.86
N THR A 276 5.06 10.30 -6.19
CA THR A 276 6.25 11.03 -6.65
C THR A 276 7.11 11.56 -5.50
N TRP A 277 8.40 11.76 -5.78
CA TRP A 277 9.31 12.36 -4.80
C TRP A 277 8.87 13.77 -4.38
N ALA A 278 8.47 14.60 -5.34
CA ALA A 278 8.01 15.96 -5.09
C ALA A 278 6.80 16.02 -4.17
N GLY A 279 5.79 15.18 -4.42
CA GLY A 279 4.58 15.15 -3.59
C GLY A 279 4.80 14.61 -2.18
N LYS A 280 5.68 13.61 -2.01
CA LYS A 280 6.07 13.15 -0.67
C LYS A 280 6.79 14.24 0.12
N LEU A 281 7.70 14.98 -0.51
CA LEU A 281 8.40 16.08 0.15
C LEU A 281 7.42 17.21 0.51
N GLN A 282 6.44 17.48 -0.35
CA GLN A 282 5.39 18.45 -0.06
C GLN A 282 4.54 18.03 1.15
N HIS A 283 4.17 16.74 1.24
CA HIS A 283 3.44 16.19 2.39
C HIS A 283 4.25 16.27 3.69
N ALA A 284 5.54 15.91 3.65
CA ALA A 284 6.44 16.02 4.79
C ALA A 284 6.53 17.49 5.29
N LYS A 285 6.66 18.45 4.38
CA LYS A 285 6.67 19.89 4.71
C LYS A 285 5.35 20.35 5.32
N ASP A 286 4.22 19.86 4.80
CA ASP A 286 2.90 20.19 5.31
C ASP A 286 2.76 19.74 6.77
N ILE A 287 3.03 18.47 7.09
CA ILE A 287 2.97 17.95 8.47
C ILE A 287 3.85 18.76 9.43
N VAL A 288 5.09 19.08 9.03
CA VAL A 288 5.99 19.91 9.85
C VAL A 288 5.42 21.31 10.10
N SER A 289 4.73 21.88 9.12
CA SER A 289 4.08 23.19 9.27
C SER A 289 2.98 23.16 10.34
N TRP A 290 2.16 22.10 10.37
CA TRP A 290 1.13 21.89 11.39
C TRP A 290 1.75 21.69 12.77
N ALA A 291 2.78 20.84 12.88
CA ALA A 291 3.48 20.60 14.14
C ALA A 291 4.10 21.89 14.72
N LYS A 292 4.74 22.72 13.88
CA LYS A 292 5.30 24.01 14.30
C LYS A 292 4.24 24.99 14.79
N ARG A 293 3.08 25.01 14.13
CA ARG A 293 1.96 25.87 14.53
C ARG A 293 1.36 25.45 15.87
N ASP A 294 1.30 24.15 16.12
CA ASP A 294 0.70 23.59 17.33
C ASP A 294 1.66 23.62 18.53
N GLU A 295 2.99 23.69 18.31
CA GLU A 295 4.04 23.76 19.34
C GLU A 295 3.78 24.79 20.47
N PRO A 296 3.52 26.09 20.19
CA PRO A 296 3.23 27.07 21.23
C PRO A 296 1.90 26.83 21.95
N ARG A 297 1.01 26.00 21.39
CA ARG A 297 -0.33 25.68 21.90
C ARG A 297 -0.40 24.33 22.60
N LYS A 298 0.74 23.67 22.84
CA LYS A 298 0.80 22.45 23.65
C LYS A 298 0.12 22.56 25.02
N PRO A 299 0.16 23.70 25.75
CA PRO A 299 -0.61 23.87 26.97
C PRO A 299 -2.12 23.74 26.74
N ASP A 300 -2.67 24.45 25.76
CA ASP A 300 -4.10 24.38 25.38
C ASP A 300 -4.52 22.95 25.01
N ILE A 301 -3.66 22.24 24.27
CA ILE A 301 -3.89 20.84 23.89
C ILE A 301 -3.97 19.96 25.15
N LYS A 302 -3.05 20.13 26.10
CA LYS A 302 -3.05 19.38 27.36
C LYS A 302 -4.28 19.69 28.20
N GLU A 303 -4.66 20.96 28.32
CA GLU A 303 -5.89 21.36 29.02
C GLU A 303 -7.13 20.70 28.39
N GLY A 304 -7.24 20.74 27.06
CA GLY A 304 -8.30 20.06 26.33
C GLY A 304 -8.30 18.55 26.55
N GLN A 305 -7.13 17.89 26.54
CA GLN A 305 -7.00 16.46 26.83
C GLN A 305 -7.46 16.12 28.25
N GLU A 306 -7.08 16.90 29.26
CA GLU A 306 -7.54 16.69 30.65
C GLU A 306 -9.06 16.87 30.77
N ARG A 307 -9.62 17.89 30.11
CA ARG A 307 -11.07 18.08 30.04
C ARG A 307 -11.78 16.86 29.45
N TRP A 308 -11.29 16.30 28.34
CA TRP A 308 -11.90 15.12 27.70
C TRP A 308 -11.68 13.82 28.48
N LYS A 309 -10.58 13.68 29.24
CA LYS A 309 -10.36 12.53 30.14
C LYS A 309 -11.41 12.45 31.25
N GLN A 310 -11.95 13.58 31.68
CA GLN A 310 -12.99 13.65 32.71
C GLN A 310 -14.38 13.30 32.18
N VAL A 311 -14.58 13.29 30.86
CA VAL A 311 -15.86 12.92 30.25
C VAL A 311 -16.04 11.41 30.35
N VAL A 312 -17.02 10.98 31.15
CA VAL A 312 -17.36 9.56 31.31
C VAL A 312 -18.42 9.16 30.30
N VAL A 313 -18.04 8.29 29.36
CA VAL A 313 -18.96 7.60 28.44
C VAL A 313 -18.80 6.10 28.67
N GLN A 314 -19.90 5.37 28.69
CA GLN A 314 -19.86 3.93 28.91
C GLN A 314 -19.03 3.23 27.82
N GLN A 315 -17.96 2.56 28.23
CA GLN A 315 -17.16 1.70 27.36
C GLN A 315 -17.70 0.27 27.41
N ILE A 316 -17.80 -0.39 26.25
CA ILE A 316 -18.17 -1.81 26.17
C ILE A 316 -16.98 -2.66 26.62
N ASN A 317 -17.23 -3.57 27.57
CA ASN A 317 -16.23 -4.53 28.03
C ASN A 317 -16.05 -5.64 26.98
N LEU A 318 -14.87 -5.69 26.38
CA LEU A 318 -14.54 -6.72 25.38
C LEU A 318 -14.03 -7.99 26.07
N PRO A 319 -14.34 -9.20 25.54
CA PRO A 319 -13.80 -10.45 26.07
C PRO A 319 -12.27 -10.45 26.19
N SER A 320 -11.57 -9.85 25.23
CA SER A 320 -10.11 -9.75 25.20
C SER A 320 -9.50 -8.88 26.32
N GLN A 321 -10.29 -8.01 26.95
CA GLN A 321 -9.83 -7.16 28.05
C GLN A 321 -9.93 -7.86 29.41
N LYS A 322 -10.71 -8.94 29.53
CA LYS A 322 -10.90 -9.69 30.77
C LYS A 322 -9.67 -10.53 31.15
N THR A 323 -8.88 -10.94 30.16
CA THR A 323 -7.71 -11.82 30.35
C THR A 323 -6.45 -11.07 30.77
N ALA A 324 -6.42 -9.74 30.65
CA ALA A 324 -5.25 -8.91 30.94
C ALA A 324 -5.13 -8.49 32.43
N GLN A 325 -6.09 -8.89 33.27
CA GLN A 325 -6.15 -8.55 34.71
C GLN A 325 -5.97 -9.78 35.62
N ALA A 326 -5.66 -10.94 35.05
CA ALA A 326 -5.44 -12.20 35.78
C ALA A 326 -3.96 -12.59 35.77
#